data_AF-A0A0F9EAQ8-F1
#
_entry.id   AF-A0A0F9EAQ8-F1
#
_cell.length_a   1.000
_cell.length_b   1.000
_cell.length_c   1.000
_cell.angle_alpha   90.00
_cell.angle_beta   90.00
_cell.angle_gamma   90.00
#
_symmetry.space_group_name_H-M   'P 1'
#
loop_
_entity.id
_entity.type
_entity.pdbx_description
1 polymer ?
#
loop_
_entity_poly.entity_id
_entity_poly.type
_entity_poly.pdbx_seq_one_letter_code
_entity_poly.pdbx_strand_id
1 'polypeptide(L)'
;MILSKIWERKLFFNTLKLILFFLVAIFMIVIVIDFSIHGAKIFAHSKTSISLILKYYFNLFFIQLNLFLALTFLLAIIKVLSDMNIHHELTALRMAAISAKKLSRPFFIIAILISIISVINFQYFYPKSLSFKDSFKEKYLKKTNYAKKMQPSVI
;
A
#
# COMPACT_ATOMS: atom_id res chain seq x y z
N MET A 1 22.87 2.21 18.14
CA MET A 1 22.20 2.45 19.43
C MET A 1 20.76 2.97 19.20
N ILE A 2 19.92 2.25 18.44
CA ILE A 2 18.66 2.82 17.88
C ILE A 2 17.36 2.21 18.47
N LEU A 3 17.41 1.09 19.21
CA LEU A 3 16.26 0.59 20.01
C LEU A 3 16.73 -0.11 21.31
N SER A 4 17.55 0.56 22.12
CA SER A 4 18.05 -0.05 23.36
C SER A 4 16.96 -0.17 24.44
N LYS A 5 15.94 0.70 24.41
CA LYS A 5 14.89 0.73 25.44
C LYS A 5 13.71 -0.18 25.07
N ILE A 6 13.17 -0.87 26.08
CA ILE A 6 12.08 -1.84 25.94
C ILE A 6 10.81 -1.18 25.36
N TRP A 7 10.47 0.03 25.82
CA TRP A 7 9.29 0.75 25.35
C TRP A 7 9.41 1.23 23.90
N GLU A 8 10.61 1.67 23.47
CA GLU A 8 10.88 2.07 22.07
C GLU A 8 10.71 0.87 21.14
N ARG A 9 11.24 -0.29 21.57
CA ARG A 9 11.12 -1.56 20.85
C ARG A 9 9.66 -2.01 20.73
N LYS A 10 8.89 -1.94 21.81
CA LYS A 10 7.45 -2.25 21.80
C LYS A 10 6.72 -1.38 20.78
N LEU A 11 6.94 -0.06 20.80
CA LEU A 11 6.29 0.87 19.87
C LEU A 11 6.65 0.58 18.41
N PHE A 12 7.94 0.37 18.14
CA PHE A 12 8.42 0.10 16.80
C PHE A 12 7.80 -1.16 16.21
N PHE A 13 7.88 -2.29 16.92
CA PHE A 13 7.33 -3.55 16.43
C PHE A 13 5.81 -3.54 16.37
N ASN A 14 5.13 -2.89 17.33
CA ASN A 14 3.68 -2.79 17.30
C ASN A 14 3.20 -1.98 16.09
N THR A 15 3.84 -0.84 15.83
CA THR A 15 3.53 0.01 14.67
C THR A 15 3.78 -0.74 13.37
N LEU A 16 4.92 -1.44 13.24
CA LEU A 16 5.25 -2.20 12.04
C LEU A 16 4.26 -3.35 11.77
N LYS A 17 3.84 -4.06 12.82
CA LYS A 17 2.80 -5.10 12.72
C LYS A 17 1.48 -4.51 12.24
N LEU A 18 1.06 -3.36 12.77
CA LEU A 18 -0.17 -2.70 12.38
C LEU A 18 -0.13 -2.17 10.95
N ILE A 19 1.01 -1.62 10.50
CA ILE A 19 1.20 -1.23 9.10
C ILE A 19 0.98 -2.44 8.18
N LEU A 20 1.65 -3.56 8.48
CA LEU A 20 1.50 -4.78 7.68
C LEU A 20 0.05 -5.29 7.68
N PHE A 21 -0.59 -5.30 8.85
CA PHE A 21 -1.99 -5.72 9.00
C PHE A 21 -2.93 -4.85 8.17
N PHE A 22 -2.85 -3.52 8.30
CA PHE A 22 -3.69 -2.61 7.52
C PHE A 22 -3.38 -2.66 6.03
N LEU A 23 -2.11 -2.87 5.64
CA LEU A 23 -1.72 -3.01 4.24
C LEU A 23 -2.37 -4.23 3.60
N VAL A 24 -2.33 -5.38 4.28
CA VAL A 24 -2.99 -6.61 3.81
C VAL A 24 -4.51 -6.42 3.78
N ALA A 25 -5.10 -5.81 4.82
CA ALA A 25 -6.54 -5.59 4.89
C ALA A 25 -7.05 -4.69 3.75
N ILE A 26 -6.41 -3.54 3.51
CA ILE A 26 -6.76 -2.61 2.42
C ILE A 26 -6.57 -3.29 1.07
N PHE A 27 -5.46 -4.02 0.89
CA PHE A 27 -5.22 -4.72 -0.37
C PHE A 27 -6.25 -5.82 -0.64
N MET A 28 -6.68 -6.54 0.39
CA MET A 28 -7.75 -7.54 0.27
C MET A 28 -9.06 -6.91 -0.21
N ILE A 29 -9.42 -5.74 0.34
CA ILE A 29 -10.60 -4.98 -0.10
C ILE A 29 -10.47 -4.60 -1.58
N VAL A 30 -9.29 -4.16 -2.02
CA VAL A 30 -9.05 -3.80 -3.42
C VAL A 30 -9.21 -5.01 -4.36
N ILE A 31 -8.70 -6.19 -3.97
CA ILE A 31 -8.88 -7.43 -4.74
C ILE A 31 -10.37 -7.74 -4.89
N VAL A 32 -11.14 -7.67 -3.80
CA VAL A 32 -12.58 -7.94 -3.83
C VAL A 32 -13.32 -6.97 -4.73
N ILE A 33 -13.00 -5.68 -4.66
CA ILE A 33 -13.60 -4.64 -5.52
C ILE A 33 -13.24 -4.89 -6.99
N ASP A 34 -11.97 -5.14 -7.31
CA ASP A 34 -11.53 -5.38 -8.68
C ASP A 34 -12.13 -6.68 -9.25
N PHE A 35 -12.22 -7.73 -8.45
CA PHE A 35 -12.91 -8.96 -8.80
C PHE A 35 -14.40 -8.73 -9.08
N SER A 36 -15.08 -7.90 -8.28
CA SER A 36 -16.49 -7.56 -8.50
C SER A 36 -16.70 -6.80 -9.82
N ILE A 37 -15.81 -5.85 -10.16
CA ILE A 37 -15.94 -5.01 -11.37
C ILE A 37 -15.48 -5.75 -12.64
N HIS A 38 -14.34 -6.42 -12.59
CA HIS A 38 -13.67 -7.00 -13.75
C HIS A 38 -13.73 -8.52 -13.82
N GLY A 39 -14.13 -9.20 -12.74
CA GLY A 39 -14.15 -10.66 -12.65
C GLY A 39 -14.89 -11.31 -13.81
N ALA A 40 -16.13 -10.88 -14.08
CA ALA A 40 -16.92 -11.43 -15.18
C ALA A 40 -16.20 -11.36 -16.55
N LYS A 41 -15.42 -10.30 -16.82
CA LYS A 41 -14.69 -10.11 -18.08
C LYS A 41 -13.40 -10.95 -18.14
N ILE A 42 -12.75 -11.15 -17.00
CA ILE A 42 -11.50 -11.90 -16.86
C ILE A 42 -11.74 -13.42 -16.94
N PHE A 43 -12.84 -13.91 -16.36
CA PHE A 43 -13.23 -15.33 -16.41
C PHE A 43 -13.93 -15.73 -17.72
N ALA A 44 -14.53 -14.79 -18.46
CA ALA A 44 -15.15 -15.08 -19.75
C ALA A 44 -14.13 -15.41 -20.86
N HIS A 45 -12.85 -15.08 -20.71
CA HIS A 45 -11.80 -15.47 -21.65
C HIS A 45 -11.13 -16.78 -21.20
N SER A 46 -11.35 -17.85 -21.96
CA SER A 46 -10.84 -19.22 -21.70
C SER A 46 -9.31 -19.38 -21.73
N LYS A 47 -8.54 -18.30 -21.95
CA LYS A 47 -7.07 -18.31 -22.01
C LYS A 47 -6.39 -17.67 -20.80
N THR A 48 -7.15 -17.25 -19.78
CA THR A 48 -6.57 -16.61 -18.60
C THR A 48 -5.97 -17.65 -17.66
N SER A 49 -4.67 -17.91 -17.77
CA SER A 49 -3.94 -18.76 -16.82
C SER A 49 -3.92 -18.14 -15.43
N ILE A 50 -4.00 -18.96 -14.37
CA ILE A 50 -3.92 -18.54 -12.96
C ILE A 50 -2.66 -17.67 -12.70
N SER A 51 -1.56 -17.99 -13.38
CA SER A 51 -0.29 -17.26 -13.29
C SER A 51 -0.41 -15.83 -13.79
N LEU A 52 -1.22 -15.60 -14.84
CA LEU A 52 -1.44 -14.28 -15.41
C LEU A 52 -2.28 -13.40 -14.48
N ILE A 53 -3.28 -13.99 -13.82
CA ILE A 53 -4.13 -13.32 -12.82
C ILE A 53 -3.29 -12.91 -11.61
N LEU A 54 -2.45 -13.82 -11.10
CA LEU A 54 -1.56 -13.53 -9.98
C LEU A 54 -0.59 -12.39 -10.32
N LYS A 55 -0.02 -12.41 -11.53
CA LYS A 55 0.85 -11.35 -12.03
C LYS A 55 0.11 -10.02 -12.18
N TYR A 56 -1.15 -10.02 -12.62
CA TYR A 56 -1.97 -8.81 -12.68
C TYR A 56 -2.17 -8.19 -11.30
N TYR A 57 -2.61 -8.97 -10.30
CA TYR A 57 -2.81 -8.45 -8.94
C TYR A 57 -1.50 -8.02 -8.27
N PHE A 58 -0.39 -8.70 -8.55
CA PHE A 58 0.94 -8.27 -8.09
C PHE A 58 1.29 -6.89 -8.66
N ASN A 59 1.15 -6.68 -9.97
CA ASN A 59 1.40 -5.35 -10.56
C ASN A 59 0.43 -4.29 -10.04
N LEU A 60 -0.84 -4.65 -9.78
CA LEU A 60 -1.81 -3.75 -9.18
C LEU A 60 -1.38 -3.28 -7.79
N PHE A 61 -0.82 -4.20 -6.98
CA PHE A 61 -0.25 -3.88 -5.68
C PHE A 61 0.88 -2.84 -5.79
N PHE A 62 1.87 -3.04 -6.68
CA PHE A 62 2.98 -2.08 -6.82
C PHE A 62 2.54 -0.72 -7.33
N ILE A 63 1.51 -0.65 -8.17
CA ILE A 63 0.94 0.63 -8.64
C ILE A 63 0.32 1.40 -7.46
N GLN A 64 -0.39 0.71 -6.56
CA GLN A 64 -1.09 1.34 -5.45
C GLN A 64 -0.27 1.41 -4.16
N LEU A 65 0.93 0.80 -4.13
CA LEU A 65 1.75 0.63 -2.94
C LEU A 65 2.07 1.95 -2.26
N ASN A 66 2.42 3.00 -3.00
CA ASN A 66 2.78 4.30 -2.41
C ASN A 66 1.62 4.93 -1.65
N LEU A 67 0.41 4.87 -2.23
CA LEU A 67 -0.80 5.34 -1.58
C LEU A 67 -1.10 4.52 -0.32
N PHE A 68 -1.00 3.20 -0.42
CA PHE A 68 -1.27 2.32 0.71
C PHE A 68 -0.26 2.46 1.83
N LEU A 69 1.03 2.62 1.52
CA LEU A 69 2.07 2.86 2.52
C LEU A 69 1.78 4.13 3.33
N ALA A 70 1.42 5.23 2.66
CA ALA A 70 1.08 6.48 3.36
C ALA A 70 -0.17 6.34 4.24
N LEU A 71 -1.23 5.71 3.72
CA LEU A 71 -2.49 5.50 4.45
C LEU A 71 -2.32 4.57 5.65
N THR A 72 -1.67 3.42 5.44
CA THR A 72 -1.45 2.41 6.48
C THR A 72 -0.54 2.92 7.59
N PHE A 73 0.47 3.72 7.25
CA PHE A 73 1.32 4.40 8.22
C PHE A 73 0.51 5.35 9.11
N LEU A 74 -0.34 6.18 8.51
CA LEU A 74 -1.22 7.10 9.24
C LEU A 74 -2.15 6.33 10.19
N LEU A 75 -2.85 5.31 9.68
CA LEU A 75 -3.76 4.49 10.47
C LEU A 75 -3.04 3.76 11.62
N ALA A 76 -1.86 3.23 11.37
CA ALA A 76 -1.05 2.56 12.39
C ALA A 76 -0.63 3.51 13.51
N ILE A 77 -0.18 4.74 13.19
CA ILE A 77 0.17 5.73 14.21
C ILE A 77 -1.05 6.07 15.08
N ILE A 78 -2.19 6.36 14.44
CA ILE A 78 -3.41 6.71 15.17
C ILE A 78 -3.81 5.55 16.09
N LYS A 79 -3.85 4.31 15.59
CA LYS A 79 -4.14 3.13 16.42
C LYS A 79 -3.18 3.06 17.59
N VAL A 80 -1.87 3.04 17.35
CA VAL A 80 -0.87 2.88 18.41
C VAL A 80 -1.02 3.96 19.47
N LEU A 81 -1.20 5.22 19.06
CA LEU A 81 -1.34 6.33 20.00
C LEU A 81 -2.65 6.25 20.79
N SER A 82 -3.76 5.91 20.13
CA SER A 82 -5.05 5.67 20.78
C SER A 82 -4.98 4.53 21.80
N ASP A 83 -4.32 3.44 21.43
CA ASP A 83 -4.13 2.27 22.30
C ASP A 83 -3.33 2.61 23.56
N MET A 84 -2.23 3.34 23.40
CA MET A 84 -1.45 3.81 24.54
C MET A 84 -2.21 4.79 25.44
N ASN A 85 -3.10 5.58 24.85
CA ASN A 85 -3.93 6.51 25.60
C ASN A 85 -5.01 5.78 26.42
N ILE A 86 -5.68 4.80 25.81
CA ILE A 86 -6.70 3.96 26.46
C ILE A 86 -6.13 3.19 27.66
N HIS A 87 -4.93 2.63 27.51
CA HIS A 87 -4.28 1.86 28.57
C HIS A 87 -3.43 2.72 29.53
N HIS A 88 -3.54 4.05 29.45
CA HIS A 88 -2.76 5.03 30.24
C HIS A 88 -1.22 4.89 30.14
N GLU A 89 -0.70 4.11 29.19
CA GLU A 89 0.74 3.98 28.93
C GLU A 89 1.35 5.33 28.51
N LEU A 90 0.62 6.10 27.70
CA LEU A 90 1.05 7.42 27.24
C LEU A 90 1.23 8.38 28.44
N THR A 91 0.24 8.44 29.33
CA THR A 91 0.27 9.29 30.53
C THR A 91 1.39 8.85 31.49
N ALA A 92 1.55 7.55 31.71
CA ALA A 92 2.61 7.01 32.55
C ALA A 92 4.02 7.37 32.03
N LEU A 93 4.25 7.24 30.71
CA LEU A 93 5.52 7.63 30.10
C LEU A 93 5.78 9.14 30.24
N ARG A 94 4.75 9.98 30.13
CA ARG A 94 4.87 11.43 30.32
C ARG A 94 5.18 11.79 31.78
N MET A 95 4.60 11.09 32.75
CA MET A 95 4.92 11.24 34.18
C MET A 95 6.36 10.80 34.50
N ALA A 96 6.89 9.81 33.78
CA ALA A 96 8.30 9.38 33.86
C ALA A 96 9.30 10.36 33.20
N ALA A 97 8.92 11.63 33.02
CA ALA A 97 9.71 12.69 32.40
C ALA A 97 10.20 12.37 30.97
N ILE A 98 9.53 11.47 30.24
CA ILE A 98 9.86 11.21 28.83
C ILE A 98 9.22 12.29 27.96
N SER A 99 10.06 13.03 27.23
CA SER A 99 9.61 14.08 26.33
C SER A 99 8.81 13.52 25.16
N ALA A 100 7.78 14.25 24.71
CA ALA A 100 6.98 13.89 23.55
C ALA A 100 7.86 13.73 22.29
N LYS A 101 8.91 14.56 22.15
CA LYS A 101 9.92 14.44 21.09
C LYS A 101 10.67 13.10 21.12
N LYS A 102 10.91 12.54 22.30
CA LYS A 102 11.56 11.23 22.42
C LYS A 102 10.60 10.10 22.05
N LEU A 103 9.33 10.24 22.43
CA LEU A 103 8.27 9.30 22.09
C LEU A 103 8.00 9.24 20.58
N SER A 104 8.19 10.35 19.86
CA SER A 104 7.96 10.41 18.41
C SER A 104 9.07 9.74 17.57
N ARG A 105 10.28 9.59 18.11
CA ARG A 105 11.45 9.03 17.39
C ARG A 105 11.19 7.68 16.68
N PRO A 106 10.59 6.65 17.31
CA PRO A 106 10.33 5.39 16.63
C PRO A 106 9.43 5.56 15.39
N PHE A 107 8.45 6.46 15.43
CA PHE A 107 7.57 6.72 14.30
C PHE A 107 8.33 7.40 13.15
N PHE A 108 9.24 8.33 13.44
CA PHE A 108 10.09 8.95 12.42
C PHE A 108 11.05 7.95 11.75
N ILE A 109 11.62 7.02 12.51
CA ILE A 109 12.47 5.95 11.96
C ILE A 109 11.66 5.09 10.98
N ILE A 110 10.42 4.74 11.34
CA ILE A 110 9.52 4.00 10.46
C ILE A 110 9.13 4.84 9.24
N ALA A 111 8.85 6.13 9.40
CA ALA A 111 8.54 7.02 8.28
C ALA A 111 9.68 7.08 7.25
N ILE A 112 10.93 7.18 7.71
CA ILE A 112 12.12 7.15 6.85
C ILE A 112 12.22 5.81 6.12
N LEU A 113 12.00 4.69 6.83
CA LEU A 113 12.01 3.36 6.22
C LEU A 113 10.94 3.23 5.13
N ILE A 114 9.72 3.69 5.39
CA ILE A 114 8.61 3.68 4.42
C ILE A 114 8.92 4.59 3.23
N SER A 115 9.50 5.75 3.48
CA SER A 115 9.91 6.68 2.42
C SER A 115 10.94 6.03 1.47
N ILE A 116 11.95 5.35 2.01
CA ILE A 116 12.94 4.61 1.21
C ILE A 116 12.24 3.53 0.36
N ILE A 117 11.34 2.75 0.96
CA ILE A 117 10.56 1.73 0.25
C ILE A 117 9.72 2.37 -0.88
N SER A 118 9.10 3.52 -0.60
CA SER A 118 8.28 4.25 -1.58
C SER A 118 9.12 4.76 -2.76
N VAL A 119 10.31 5.30 -2.50
CA VAL A 119 11.24 5.74 -3.56
C VAL A 119 11.66 4.55 -4.43
N ILE A 120 12.03 3.43 -3.82
CA ILE A 120 12.39 2.19 -4.55
C ILE A 120 11.19 1.71 -5.40
N ASN A 121 9.99 1.71 -4.84
CA ASN A 121 8.78 1.36 -5.57
C ASN A 121 8.58 2.26 -6.79
N PHE A 122 8.66 3.57 -6.59
CA PHE A 122 8.43 4.58 -7.64
C PHE A 122 9.44 4.47 -8.77
N GLN A 123 10.72 4.24 -8.46
CA GLN A 123 11.78 4.19 -9.48
C GLN A 123 11.81 2.88 -10.27
N TYR A 124 11.60 1.73 -9.60
CA TYR A 124 11.83 0.42 -10.23
C TYR A 124 10.56 -0.35 -10.56
N PHE A 125 9.60 -0.37 -9.64
CA PHE A 125 8.45 -1.28 -9.71
C PHE A 125 7.25 -0.64 -10.39
N TYR A 126 6.98 0.63 -10.09
CA TYR A 126 5.89 1.40 -10.67
C TYR A 126 5.92 1.43 -12.22
N PRO A 127 7.02 1.79 -12.92
CA PRO A 127 7.03 1.86 -14.38
C PRO A 127 6.85 0.49 -15.06
N LYS A 128 7.43 -0.57 -14.47
CA LYS A 128 7.27 -1.94 -14.96
C LYS A 128 5.82 -2.43 -14.79
N SER A 129 5.20 -2.10 -13.67
CA SER A 129 3.83 -2.51 -13.36
C SER A 129 2.81 -1.78 -14.22
N LEU A 130 3.03 -0.48 -14.45
CA LEU A 130 2.16 0.35 -15.27
C LEU A 130 2.15 -0.11 -16.74
N SER A 131 3.32 -0.31 -17.34
CA SER A 131 3.44 -0.78 -18.73
C SER A 131 2.81 -2.17 -18.94
N PHE A 132 2.95 -3.07 -17.96
CA PHE A 132 2.27 -4.38 -17.99
C PHE A 132 0.75 -4.25 -17.90
N LYS A 133 0.24 -3.38 -17.01
CA LYS A 133 -1.20 -3.17 -16.83
C LYS A 133 -1.85 -2.55 -18.08
N ASP A 134 -1.18 -1.59 -18.71
CA ASP A 134 -1.66 -0.97 -19.95
C ASP A 134 -1.72 -1.99 -21.09
N SER A 135 -0.65 -2.77 -21.27
CA SER A 135 -0.61 -3.85 -22.27
C SER A 135 -1.68 -4.92 -22.02
N PHE A 136 -1.94 -5.26 -20.75
CA PHE A 136 -3.00 -6.20 -20.37
C PHE A 136 -4.40 -5.63 -20.66
N LYS A 137 -4.61 -4.34 -20.38
CA LYS A 137 -5.87 -3.64 -20.66
C LYS A 137 -6.14 -3.55 -22.16
N GLU A 138 -5.12 -3.29 -22.98
CA GLU A 138 -5.29 -3.28 -24.43
C GLU A 138 -5.60 -4.66 -25.00
N LYS A 139 -4.97 -5.72 -24.49
CA LYS A 139 -5.13 -7.07 -25.01
C LYS A 139 -6.42 -7.77 -24.58
N TYR A 140 -6.92 -7.48 -23.37
CA TYR A 140 -8.04 -8.24 -22.77
C TYR A 140 -9.26 -7.39 -22.40
N LEU A 141 -9.14 -6.05 -22.30
CA LEU A 141 -10.23 -5.17 -21.88
C LEU A 141 -10.72 -4.21 -22.98
N LYS A 142 -9.92 -3.91 -24.01
CA LYS A 142 -10.38 -3.14 -25.18
C LYS A 142 -11.11 -4.06 -26.17
N LYS A 143 -12.45 -4.10 -26.05
CA LYS A 143 -13.32 -4.30 -27.22
C LYS A 143 -13.25 -3.01 -28.05
N THR A 144 -12.61 -3.08 -29.22
CA THR A 144 -12.74 -2.14 -30.35
C THR A 144 -12.89 -0.64 -30.00
N ASN A 145 -11.78 0.06 -29.74
CA ASN A 145 -11.75 1.53 -29.83
C ASN A 145 -10.53 2.03 -30.63
N TYR A 146 -10.07 1.22 -31.59
CA TYR A 146 -9.24 1.71 -32.70
C TYR A 146 -10.06 2.53 -33.73
N ALA A 147 -11.40 2.45 -33.69
CA ALA A 147 -12.29 3.20 -34.58
C ALA A 147 -12.50 4.68 -34.23
N LYS A 148 -11.93 5.20 -33.13
CA LYS A 148 -12.01 6.64 -32.78
C LYS A 148 -10.68 7.40 -32.84
N LYS A 149 -9.61 6.75 -33.32
CA LYS A 149 -8.32 7.42 -33.57
C LYS A 149 -7.87 7.37 -35.04
N MET A 150 -8.76 6.95 -35.94
CA MET A 150 -8.60 6.99 -37.40
C MET A 150 -9.80 7.69 -38.07
N GLN A 151 -10.18 8.88 -37.60
CA GLN A 151 -10.78 9.86 -38.50
C GLN A 151 -9.63 10.73 -39.03
N PRO A 152 -9.17 10.51 -40.28
CA PRO A 152 -8.34 11.49 -40.97
C PRO A 152 -9.24 12.63 -41.46
N SER A 153 -8.81 13.89 -41.23
CA SER A 153 -9.21 15.17 -41.89
C SER A 153 -10.71 15.49 -42.01
N VAL A 154 -11.20 16.67 -41.62
CA VAL A 154 -11.44 17.88 -42.45
C VAL A 154 -12.24 18.78 -41.47
N ILE A 155 -11.90 20.03 -41.15
CA ILE A 155 -11.72 21.26 -41.94
C ILE A 155 -10.66 22.12 -41.25
#